data_AF-A0A958IS31-F1
#
_entry.id   AF-A0A958IS31-F1
#
_cell.length_a   1.000
_cell.length_b   1.000
_cell.length_c   1.000
_cell.angle_alpha   90.00
_cell.angle_beta   90.00
_cell.angle_gamma   90.00
#
_symmetry.space_group_name_H-M   'P 1'
#
loop_
_entity.id
_entity.type
_entity.pdbx_description
1 polymer ?
#
loop_
_entity_poly.entity_id
_entity_poly.type
_entity_poly.pdbx_seq_one_letter_code
_entity_poly.pdbx_strand_id
1 'polypeptide(L)' 'YLERLGEIHCPVLIVHGADDRLLPARHSREAHHLLPHSRLELIPGCGHLPSREHPEILNALLIEFLENTVPEV' A
#
# COMPACT_ATOMS: atom_id res chain seq x y z
N TYR A 1 7.66 -3.84 -14.42
CA TYR A 1 6.57 -2.87 -14.16
C TYR A 1 7.07 -1.59 -13.50
N LEU A 2 8.20 -1.60 -12.78
CA LEU A 2 8.76 -0.42 -12.10
C LEU A 2 8.89 0.82 -13.01
N GLU A 3 9.35 0.64 -14.25
CA GLU A 3 9.50 1.71 -15.25
C GLU A 3 8.19 2.46 -15.56
N ARG A 4 7.04 1.82 -15.33
CA ARG A 4 5.71 2.38 -15.62
C ARG A 4 4.99 2.91 -14.39
N LEU A 5 5.54 2.71 -13.18
CA LEU A 5 4.88 3.19 -11.96
C LEU A 5 4.75 4.71 -11.93
N GLY A 6 5.71 5.43 -12.52
CA GLY A 6 5.65 6.88 -12.66
C GLY A 6 4.54 7.39 -13.59
N GLU A 7 3.89 6.51 -14.37
CA GLU A 7 2.72 6.84 -15.21
C GLU A 7 1.42 6.90 -14.38
N ILE A 8 1.42 6.47 -13.12
CA ILE A 8 0.24 6.46 -12.26
C ILE A 8 0.12 7.81 -11.54
N HIS A 9 -0.91 8.56 -11.91
CA HIS A 9 -1.17 9.90 -11.39
C HIS A 9 -2.34 9.98 -10.39
N CYS A 10 -3.13 8.91 -10.23
CA CYS A 10 -4.15 8.87 -9.20
C CYS A 10 -3.53 8.60 -7.81
N PRO A 11 -4.22 8.93 -6.71
CA PRO A 11 -3.80 8.53 -5.37
C PRO A 11 -3.67 7.01 -5.25
N VAL A 12 -2.61 6.54 -4.57
CA VAL A 12 -2.34 5.11 -4.37
C VAL A 12 -2.11 4.82 -2.90
N LEU A 13 -2.80 3.82 -2.36
CA LEU A 13 -2.46 3.23 -1.07
C LEU A 13 -1.71 1.92 -1.28
N ILE A 14 -0.48 1.84 -0.75
CA ILE A 14 0.31 0.61 -0.69
C ILE A 14 0.24 0.09 0.74
N VAL A 15 -0.36 -1.08 0.95
CA VAL A 15 -0.36 -1.76 2.26
C VAL A 15 0.45 -3.04 2.17
N HIS A 16 1.38 -3.24 3.11
CA HIS A 16 2.30 -4.37 3.09
C HIS A 16 2.66 -4.81 4.52
N GLY A 17 2.89 -6.10 4.74
CA GLY A 17 3.30 -6.58 6.07
C GLY A 17 4.78 -6.33 6.34
N ALA A 18 5.10 -5.75 7.50
CA ALA A 18 6.49 -5.41 7.83
C ALA A 18 7.39 -6.65 7.94
N ASP A 19 6.80 -7.81 8.26
CA ASP A 19 7.48 -9.08 8.52
C ASP A 19 7.30 -10.09 7.36
N ASP A 20 6.89 -9.61 6.18
CA ASP A 20 6.76 -10.44 4.99
C ASP A 20 8.11 -11.05 4.57
N ARG A 21 8.21 -12.37 4.73
CA ARG A 21 9.38 -13.17 4.34
C ARG A 21 9.33 -13.67 2.90
N LEU A 22 8.16 -13.63 2.27
CA LEU A 22 7.96 -14.07 0.89
C LEU A 22 8.31 -12.95 -0.09
N LEU A 23 7.79 -11.75 0.18
CA LEU A 23 8.07 -10.55 -0.61
C LEU A 23 8.52 -9.42 0.33
N PRO A 24 9.83 -9.19 0.51
CA PRO A 24 10.28 -8.23 1.51
C PRO A 24 9.81 -6.79 1.25
N ALA A 25 9.48 -6.07 2.32
CA ALA A 25 8.92 -4.71 2.29
C ALA A 25 9.75 -3.67 1.51
N ARG A 26 11.03 -3.95 1.20
CA ARG A 26 11.85 -3.12 0.31
C ARG A 26 11.18 -2.87 -1.05
N HIS A 27 10.42 -3.83 -1.56
CA HIS A 27 9.75 -3.70 -2.86
C HIS A 27 8.61 -2.68 -2.79
N SER A 28 7.83 -2.68 -1.72
CA SER A 28 6.80 -1.67 -1.48
C SER A 28 7.41 -0.28 -1.22
N ARG A 29 8.56 -0.21 -0.55
CA ARG A 29 9.32 1.04 -0.42
C ARG A 29 9.78 1.57 -1.77
N GLU A 30 10.36 0.72 -2.61
CA GLU A 30 10.79 1.11 -3.96
C GLU A 30 9.62 1.59 -4.81
N ALA A 31 8.50 0.87 -4.80
CA ALA A 31 7.28 1.30 -5.48
C ALA A 31 6.78 2.67 -4.98
N HIS A 32 6.79 2.89 -3.66
CA HIS A 32 6.42 4.18 -3.05
C HIS A 32 7.30 5.33 -3.53
N HIS A 33 8.61 5.12 -3.69
CA HIS A 33 9.52 6.15 -4.21
C HIS A 33 9.24 6.49 -5.69
N LEU A 34 8.70 5.55 -6.46
CA LEU A 34 8.39 5.74 -7.89
C LEU A 34 6.98 6.26 -8.14
N LEU A 35 6.08 6.17 -7.14
CA LEU A 35 4.69 6.58 -7.24
C LEU A 35 4.46 7.95 -6.59
N PRO A 36 4.28 9.03 -7.39
CA PRO A 36 4.31 10.41 -6.89
C PRO A 36 3.19 10.75 -5.89
N HIS A 37 2.07 10.02 -5.95
CA HIS A 37 0.90 10.24 -5.10
C HIS A 37 0.57 9.03 -4.24
N SER A 38 1.60 8.24 -3.87
CA SER A 38 1.39 7.06 -3.03
C SER A 38 1.52 7.36 -1.54
N ARG A 39 0.78 6.62 -0.73
CA ARG A 39 0.99 6.42 0.70
C ARG A 39 1.43 4.97 0.92
N LEU A 40 2.42 4.76 1.78
CA LEU A 40 2.91 3.43 2.15
C LEU A 40 2.61 3.15 3.61
N GLU A 41 1.87 2.07 3.86
CA GLU A 41 1.55 1.55 5.18
C GLU A 41 2.20 0.19 5.38
N LEU A 42 3.04 0.08 6.41
CA LEU A 42 3.66 -1.17 6.82
C LEU A 42 3.06 -1.63 8.13
N ILE A 43 2.41 -2.80 8.12
CA ILE A 43 1.75 -3.35 9.31
C ILE A 43 2.77 -4.16 10.12
N PRO A 44 3.16 -3.71 11.34
CA PRO A 44 4.06 -4.48 12.21
C PRO A 44 3.43 -5.81 12.62
N GLY A 45 4.19 -6.90 12.68
CA GLY A 45 3.64 -8.22 13.02
C GLY A 45 2.81 -8.88 11.92
N CYS A 46 2.82 -8.33 10.70
CA CYS A 46 2.12 -8.88 9.54
C CYS A 46 3.10 -9.48 8.54
N GLY A 47 2.81 -10.69 8.08
CA GLY A 47 3.48 -11.34 6.97
C GLY A 47 2.92 -10.93 5.60
N HIS A 48 2.77 -11.89 4.70
CA HIS A 48 2.49 -11.63 3.30
C HIS A 48 1.04 -11.22 3.01
N LEU A 49 0.08 -11.58 3.87
CA LEU A 49 -1.34 -11.46 3.55
C LEU A 49 -2.06 -10.60 4.59
N PRO A 50 -1.88 -9.25 4.58
CA PRO A 50 -2.60 -8.32 5.45
C PRO A 50 -4.10 -8.57 5.55
N SER A 51 -4.76 -8.91 4.44
CA SER A 51 -6.21 -9.18 4.41
C SER A 51 -6.65 -10.42 5.17
N ARG A 52 -5.71 -11.32 5.49
CA ARG A 52 -5.97 -12.54 6.27
C ARG A 52 -5.41 -12.46 7.68
N GLU A 53 -4.27 -11.80 7.84
CA GLU A 53 -3.54 -11.74 9.10
C GLU A 53 -4.03 -10.60 9.99
N HIS A 54 -4.35 -9.45 9.40
CA HIS A 54 -4.79 -8.24 10.10
C HIS A 54 -5.93 -7.54 9.34
N PRO A 55 -7.07 -8.23 9.09
CA PRO A 55 -8.15 -7.70 8.28
C PRO A 55 -8.75 -6.40 8.82
N GLU A 56 -8.81 -6.23 10.14
CA GLU A 56 -9.34 -5.02 10.77
C GLU A 56 -8.45 -3.80 10.49
N ILE A 57 -7.12 -3.98 10.55
CA ILE A 57 -6.15 -2.92 10.26
C ILE A 57 -6.23 -2.56 8.78
N LEU A 58 -6.23 -3.56 7.89
CA LEU A 58 -6.33 -3.32 6.46
C LEU A 58 -7.63 -2.58 6.10
N ASN A 59 -8.77 -3.02 6.65
CA ASN A 59 -10.07 -2.42 6.37
C ASN A 59 -10.15 -0.97 6.85
N ALA A 60 -9.59 -0.66 8.03
CA ALA A 60 -9.54 0.71 8.53
C ALA A 60 -8.72 1.63 7.59
N LEU A 61 -7.56 1.16 7.14
CA LEU A 61 -6.72 1.90 6.18
C LEU A 61 -7.42 2.12 4.84
N LEU A 62 -8.15 1.10 4.35
CA LEU A 62 -8.90 1.19 3.10
C LEU A 62 -10.04 2.20 3.19
N ILE A 63 -10.83 2.14 4.27
CA ILE A 63 -11.95 3.07 4.48
C ILE A 63 -11.43 4.50 4.58
N GLU A 64 -10.41 4.74 5.40
CA GLU A 64 -9.82 6.07 5.57
C GLU A 64 -9.23 6.60 4.26
N PHE A 65 -8.56 5.76 3.48
CA PHE A 65 -8.07 6.15 2.16
C PHE A 65 -9.20 6.52 1.20
N LEU A 66 -10.30 5.77 1.18
CA LEU A 66 -11.44 6.04 0.30
C LEU A 66 -12.22 7.30 0.74
N GLU A 67 -12.36 7.54 2.03
CA GLU A 67 -13.01 8.76 2.56
C GLU A 67 -12.20 10.02 2.22
N ASN A 68 -10.87 9.91 2.22
CA ASN A 68 -9.96 11.02 1.93
C ASN A 68 -9.58 11.14 0.45
N THR A 69 -10.02 10.22 -0.40
CA THR A 69 -9.77 10.22 -1.84
C THR A 69 -11.08 10.41 -2.58
N VAL A 70 -11.42 11.66 -2.90
CA VAL A 70 -12.61 11.96 -3.70
C VAL A 70 -12.38 11.45 -5.13
N PRO A 71 -13.25 10.58 -5.68
CA PRO A 71 -13.22 10.29 -7.11
C PRO A 71 -13.48 11.58 -7.87
N GLU A 72 -12.60 11.96 -8.80
CA GLU A 72 -12.96 12.98 -9.80
C GLU A 72 -14.18 12.45 -10.57
N VAL A 73 -15.34 13.07 -10.36
CA VAL A 73 -16.58 12.80 -11.10
C VAL A 73 -16.55 13.55 -12.42
#